data_AF-A0A183G1L2-F1
#
_entry.id   AF-A0A183G1L2-F1
#
_cell.length_a   1.000
_cell.length_b   1.000
_cell.length_c   1.000
_cell.angle_alpha   90.00
_cell.angle_beta   90.00
_cell.angle_gamma   90.00
#
_symmetry.space_group_name_H-M   'P 1'
#
loop_
_entity.id
_entity.type
_entity.pdbx_description
1 polymer ?
#
loop_
_entity_poly.entity_id
_entity_poly.type
_entity_poly.pdbx_seq_one_letter_code
_entity_poly.pdbx_strand_id
1 'polypeptide(L)'
;MRYEHTHALDSHLQENSRLTAAYENDMYRLYLVKCMESKRLDKCNHFFIKCAGITQNNPAWAEWFAFPYHPKPESCQAYRKYYSSEWREIFVISLHNFVRIAIQSASRSHLMEMLEFLTEEDEQGNSAESSHAVS
;
A
#
# COMPACT_ATOMS: atom_id res chain seq x y z
N MET A 1 28.32 -3.27 -10.77
CA MET A 1 27.20 -3.97 -11.44
C MET A 1 26.44 -4.94 -10.53
N ARG A 2 26.98 -6.09 -10.06
CA ARG A 2 26.19 -7.03 -9.21
C ARG A 2 25.84 -6.48 -7.79
N TYR A 3 26.72 -5.67 -7.19
CA TYR A 3 26.50 -5.08 -5.87
C TYR A 3 25.49 -3.91 -5.85
N GLU A 4 25.38 -3.15 -6.94
CA GLU A 4 24.46 -2.02 -7.04
C GLU A 4 23.02 -2.50 -7.18
N HIS A 5 22.82 -3.59 -7.94
CA HIS A 5 21.51 -4.21 -8.13
C HIS A 5 20.95 -4.82 -6.83
N THR A 6 21.79 -5.47 -6.02
CA THR A 6 21.38 -6.00 -4.71
C THR A 6 21.03 -4.88 -3.73
N HIS A 7 21.79 -3.77 -3.74
CA HIS A 7 21.52 -2.63 -2.86
C HIS A 7 20.23 -1.87 -3.25
N ALA A 8 19.95 -1.74 -4.55
CA ALA A 8 18.73 -1.12 -5.05
C ALA A 8 17.49 -1.96 -4.73
N LEU A 9 17.59 -3.28 -4.83
CA LEU A 9 16.53 -4.20 -4.46
C LEU A 9 16.19 -4.08 -2.96
N ASP A 10 17.20 -4.14 -2.09
CA ASP A 10 17.01 -4.00 -0.64
C ASP A 10 16.38 -2.65 -0.25
N SER A 11 16.81 -1.55 -0.89
CA SER A 11 16.23 -0.23 -0.66
C SER A 11 14.76 -0.17 -1.07
N HIS A 12 14.40 -0.77 -2.21
CA HIS A 12 13.03 -0.81 -2.70
C HIS A 12 12.13 -1.68 -1.81
N LEU A 13 12.63 -2.82 -1.32
CA LEU A 13 11.91 -3.64 -0.35
C LEU A 13 11.69 -2.88 0.96
N GLN A 14 12.70 -2.16 1.43
CA GLN A 14 12.60 -1.36 2.66
C GLN A 14 11.57 -0.22 2.52
N GLU A 15 11.56 0.48 1.39
CA GLU A 15 10.57 1.53 1.14
C GLU A 15 9.15 0.95 1.03
N ASN A 16 8.98 -0.18 0.34
CA ASN A 16 7.69 -0.86 0.27
C ASN A 16 7.19 -1.32 1.64
N SER A 17 8.08 -1.80 2.50
CA SER A 17 7.76 -2.14 3.89
C SER A 17 7.31 -0.91 4.69
N ARG A 18 8.02 0.22 4.54
CA ARG A 18 7.68 1.49 5.20
C ARG A 18 6.32 2.02 4.73
N LEU A 19 6.05 1.97 3.43
CA LEU A 19 4.77 2.38 2.84
C LEU A 19 3.63 1.48 3.31
N THR A 20 3.85 0.16 3.37
CA THR A 20 2.87 -0.79 3.90
C THR A 20 2.49 -0.42 5.34
N ALA A 21 3.48 -0.23 6.21
CA ALA A 21 3.24 0.15 7.61
C ALA A 21 2.53 1.52 7.75
N ALA A 22 2.83 2.47 6.86
CA ALA A 22 2.16 3.77 6.86
C ALA A 22 0.68 3.64 6.48
N TYR A 23 0.38 2.93 5.38
CA TYR A 23 -0.99 2.69 4.93
C TYR A 23 -1.80 1.90 5.96
N GLU A 24 -1.19 0.90 6.59
CA GLU A 24 -1.84 0.09 7.62
C GLU A 24 -2.20 0.94 8.86
N ASN A 25 -1.28 1.77 9.34
CA ASN A 25 -1.56 2.69 10.45
C ASN A 25 -2.68 3.69 10.11
N ASP A 26 -2.67 4.27 8.91
CA ASP A 26 -3.70 5.20 8.47
C ASP A 26 -5.08 4.50 8.32
N MET A 27 -5.10 3.23 7.89
CA MET A 27 -6.32 2.42 7.86
C MET A 27 -6.89 2.14 9.25
N TYR A 28 -6.03 1.77 10.21
CA TYR A 28 -6.46 1.57 11.59
C TYR A 28 -7.05 2.83 12.21
N ARG A 29 -6.44 3.97 11.95
CA ARG A 29 -6.94 5.27 12.44
C ARG A 29 -8.26 5.64 11.78
N LEU A 30 -8.43 5.40 10.48
CA LEU A 30 -9.71 5.57 9.80
C LEU A 30 -10.81 4.66 10.34
N TYR A 31 -10.47 3.41 10.67
CA TYR A 31 -11.40 2.49 11.31
C TYR A 31 -11.91 3.04 12.66
N LEU A 32 -11.00 3.58 13.49
CA LEU A 32 -11.37 4.20 14.76
C LEU A 32 -12.28 5.42 14.56
N VAL A 33 -11.94 6.32 13.62
CA VAL A 33 -12.80 7.46 13.27
C VAL A 33 -14.19 6.98 12.88
N LYS A 34 -14.28 5.95 12.02
CA LYS A 34 -15.56 5.40 11.59
C LYS A 34 -16.39 4.81 12.73
N CYS A 35 -15.73 4.16 13.70
CA CYS A 35 -16.40 3.65 14.89
C CYS A 35 -16.96 4.78 15.75
N MET A 36 -16.23 5.89 15.90
CA MET A 36 -16.69 7.07 16.63
C MET A 36 -17.84 7.79 15.91
N GLU A 37 -17.78 7.96 14.59
CA GLU A 37 -18.90 8.48 13.78
C GLU A 37 -20.16 7.61 13.95
N SER A 38 -19.98 6.30 14.09
CA SER A 38 -21.07 5.33 14.28
C SER A 38 -21.49 5.17 15.75
N LYS A 39 -20.93 5.97 16.68
CA LYS A 39 -21.15 5.88 18.14
C LYS A 39 -20.91 4.47 18.73
N ARG A 40 -19.98 3.71 18.15
CA ARG A 40 -19.63 2.34 18.57
C ARG A 40 -18.30 2.30 19.32
N LEU A 41 -18.34 2.79 20.55
CA LEU A 41 -17.21 2.79 21.49
C LEU A 41 -16.70 1.37 21.81
N ASP A 42 -17.61 0.40 21.84
CA ASP A 42 -17.30 -1.02 22.02
C ASP A 42 -16.28 -1.51 20.98
N LYS A 43 -16.43 -1.10 19.72
CA LYS A 43 -15.52 -1.50 18.63
C LYS A 43 -14.17 -0.82 18.72
N CYS A 44 -14.13 0.44 19.16
CA CYS A 44 -12.86 1.13 19.45
C CYS A 44 -12.09 0.38 20.55
N ASN A 45 -12.75 0.04 21.65
CA ASN A 45 -12.12 -0.69 22.75
C ASN A 45 -11.66 -2.08 22.31
N HIS A 46 -12.49 -2.81 21.56
CA HIS A 46 -12.11 -4.11 21.01
C HIS A 46 -10.89 -4.01 20.09
N PHE A 47 -10.80 -2.96 19.27
CA PHE A 47 -9.62 -2.69 18.44
C PHE A 47 -8.35 -2.56 19.30
N PHE A 48 -8.36 -1.72 20.34
CA PHE A 48 -7.18 -1.54 21.19
C PHE A 48 -6.76 -2.80 21.95
N ILE A 49 -7.72 -3.68 22.29
CA ILE A 49 -7.43 -4.99 22.89
C ILE A 49 -6.77 -5.91 21.85
N LYS A 50 -7.38 -6.03 20.66
CA LYS A 50 -6.91 -6.93 19.60
C LYS A 50 -5.57 -6.50 19.01
N CYS A 51 -5.36 -5.20 18.88
CA CYS A 51 -4.19 -4.58 18.29
C CYS A 51 -3.19 -4.11 19.37
N ALA A 52 -3.29 -4.60 20.60
CA ALA A 52 -2.41 -4.21 21.70
C ALA A 52 -0.92 -4.36 21.34
N GLY A 53 -0.56 -5.43 20.60
CA GLY A 53 0.83 -5.66 20.17
C GLY A 53 1.42 -4.57 19.27
N ILE A 54 0.59 -3.81 18.54
CA ILE A 54 1.05 -2.71 17.66
C ILE A 54 0.82 -1.33 18.29
N THR A 55 -0.13 -1.21 19.21
CA THR A 55 -0.49 0.07 19.84
C THR A 55 0.22 0.29 21.18
N GLN A 56 0.43 -0.76 21.97
CA GLN A 56 1.01 -0.66 23.32
C GLN A 56 2.51 -0.33 23.21
N ASN A 57 2.97 0.64 24.02
CA ASN A 57 4.34 1.18 23.99
C ASN A 57 4.74 1.89 22.69
N ASN A 58 3.79 2.22 21.81
CA ASN A 58 4.05 3.00 20.61
C ASN A 58 3.66 4.47 20.83
N PRO A 59 4.62 5.41 20.82
CA PRO A 59 4.32 6.83 21.04
C PRO A 59 3.37 7.42 19.99
N ALA A 60 3.36 6.87 18.77
CA ALA A 60 2.44 7.31 17.71
C ALA A 60 0.97 6.94 18.00
N TRP A 61 0.72 6.03 18.94
CA TRP A 61 -0.61 5.57 19.35
C TRP A 61 -1.02 6.11 20.72
N ALA A 62 -0.10 6.72 21.49
CA ALA A 62 -0.38 7.23 22.83
C ALA A 62 -1.58 8.18 22.86
N GLU A 63 -1.60 9.17 21.96
CA GLU A 63 -2.72 10.12 21.85
C GLU A 63 -4.00 9.46 21.29
N TRP A 64 -3.88 8.35 20.57
CA TRP A 64 -5.02 7.61 20.03
C TRP A 64 -5.76 6.78 21.08
N PHE A 65 -5.14 6.43 22.22
CA PHE A 65 -5.87 5.79 23.33
C PHE A 65 -6.91 6.71 23.96
N ALA A 66 -6.66 8.03 23.96
CA ALA A 66 -7.61 9.03 24.45
C ALA A 66 -8.70 9.37 23.41
N PHE A 67 -8.49 9.02 22.13
CA PHE A 67 -9.38 9.36 21.02
C PHE A 67 -10.86 9.03 21.28
N PRO A 68 -11.24 7.83 21.77
CA PRO A 68 -12.64 7.49 21.96
C PRO A 68 -13.35 8.35 23.02
N TYR A 69 -12.58 8.96 23.93
CA TYR A 69 -13.09 9.76 25.04
C TYR A 69 -12.97 11.27 24.78
N HIS A 70 -12.42 11.65 23.62
CA HIS A 70 -12.17 13.04 23.30
C HIS A 70 -13.49 13.75 22.94
N PRO A 71 -13.83 14.90 23.55
CA PRO A 71 -15.14 15.56 23.37
C PRO A 71 -15.34 16.14 21.96
N LYS A 72 -14.25 16.64 21.34
CA LYS A 72 -14.28 17.21 19.98
C LYS A 72 -13.10 16.74 19.13
N PRO A 73 -13.09 15.47 18.68
CA PRO A 73 -11.93 14.89 18.00
C PRO A 73 -11.59 15.59 16.68
N GLU A 74 -12.59 16.09 15.95
CA GLU A 74 -12.44 16.85 14.70
C GLU A 74 -11.58 18.13 14.84
N SER A 75 -11.55 18.73 16.04
CA SER A 75 -10.75 19.93 16.29
C SER A 75 -9.31 19.64 16.67
N CYS A 76 -8.99 18.41 17.09
CA CYS A 76 -7.64 18.04 17.50
C CYS A 76 -6.75 17.79 16.26
N GLN A 77 -5.55 18.34 16.27
CA GLN A 77 -4.60 18.22 15.16
C GLN A 77 -4.28 16.74 14.82
N ALA A 78 -4.23 15.88 15.83
CA ALA A 78 -3.90 14.47 15.66
C ALA A 78 -4.95 13.68 14.84
N TYR A 79 -6.22 14.09 14.92
CA TYR A 79 -7.32 13.35 14.29
C TYR A 79 -7.92 14.08 13.09
N ARG A 80 -7.78 15.41 13.01
CA ARG A 80 -8.42 16.26 12.00
C ARG A 80 -8.26 15.76 10.57
N LYS A 81 -7.06 15.28 10.20
CA LYS A 81 -6.82 14.79 8.82
C LYS A 81 -7.77 13.66 8.41
N TYR A 82 -8.13 12.79 9.34
CA TYR A 82 -8.99 11.61 9.10
C TYR A 82 -10.47 11.98 8.97
N TYR A 83 -10.87 13.18 9.40
CA TYR A 83 -12.22 13.72 9.21
C TYR A 83 -12.40 14.41 7.85
N SER A 84 -11.31 14.74 7.13
CA SER A 84 -11.37 15.34 5.80
C SER A 84 -11.85 14.33 4.75
N SER A 85 -12.90 14.68 3.99
CA SER A 85 -13.37 13.88 2.85
C SER A 85 -12.32 13.78 1.75
N GLU A 86 -11.71 14.91 1.39
CA GLU A 86 -10.65 15.00 0.37
C GLU A 86 -9.47 14.07 0.71
N TRP A 87 -8.98 14.14 1.95
CA TRP A 87 -7.86 13.28 2.36
C TRP A 87 -8.22 11.79 2.30
N ARG A 88 -9.45 11.42 2.70
CA ARG A 88 -9.93 10.04 2.62
C ARG A 88 -10.03 9.53 1.19
N GLU A 89 -10.52 10.35 0.27
CA GLU A 89 -10.63 10.00 -1.14
C GLU A 89 -9.24 9.77 -1.75
N ILE A 90 -8.30 10.71 -1.52
CA ILE A 90 -6.91 10.58 -1.96
C ILE A 90 -6.29 9.30 -1.38
N PHE A 91 -6.46 9.07 -0.08
CA PHE A 91 -5.92 7.90 0.60
C PHE A 91 -6.39 6.59 -0.03
N VAL A 92 -7.69 6.45 -0.30
CA VAL A 92 -8.26 5.22 -0.89
C VAL A 92 -7.70 4.97 -2.28
N ILE A 93 -7.56 6.01 -3.09
CA ILE A 93 -6.97 5.91 -4.43
C ILE A 93 -5.50 5.48 -4.33
N SER A 94 -4.70 6.13 -3.47
CA SER A 94 -3.30 5.80 -3.26
C SER A 94 -3.11 4.36 -2.77
N LEU A 95 -3.92 3.93 -1.80
CA LEU A 95 -3.89 2.56 -1.27
C LEU A 95 -4.24 1.54 -2.35
N HIS A 96 -5.30 1.79 -3.12
CA HIS A 96 -5.71 0.91 -4.21
C HIS A 96 -4.62 0.79 -5.29
N ASN A 97 -3.99 1.91 -5.66
CA ASN A 97 -2.87 1.91 -6.61
C ASN A 97 -1.67 1.14 -6.04
N PHE A 98 -1.34 1.36 -4.76
CA PHE A 98 -0.27 0.64 -4.08
C PHE A 98 -0.50 -0.87 -4.08
N VAL A 99 -1.69 -1.33 -3.68
CA VAL A 99 -2.04 -2.75 -3.66
C VAL A 99 -2.01 -3.36 -5.07
N ARG A 100 -2.50 -2.64 -6.08
CA ARG A 100 -2.42 -3.10 -7.48
C ARG A 100 -0.98 -3.34 -7.93
N ILE A 101 -0.10 -2.37 -7.69
CA ILE A 101 1.32 -2.47 -8.05
C ILE A 101 1.97 -3.62 -7.28
N ALA A 102 1.70 -3.73 -5.97
CA ALA A 102 2.23 -4.80 -5.14
C ALA A 102 1.85 -6.19 -5.69
N ILE A 103 0.57 -6.41 -6.03
CA ILE A 103 0.09 -7.66 -6.61
C ILE A 103 0.73 -7.92 -7.98
N GLN A 104 0.76 -6.91 -8.87
CA GLN A 104 1.36 -7.05 -10.20
C GLN A 104 2.85 -7.44 -10.13
N SER A 105 3.60 -6.81 -9.22
CA SER A 105 5.02 -7.10 -9.02
C SER A 105 5.27 -8.51 -8.48
N ALA A 106 4.38 -9.02 -7.62
CA ALA A 106 4.44 -10.40 -7.11
C ALA A 106 4.07 -11.45 -8.18
N SER A 107 3.39 -11.04 -9.25
CA SER A 107 2.77 -11.94 -10.23
C SER A 107 3.60 -12.20 -11.48
N ARG A 108 4.81 -11.62 -11.62
CA ARG A 108 5.71 -11.98 -12.72
C ARG A 108 6.32 -13.35 -12.45
N SER A 109 5.52 -14.38 -12.72
CA SER A 109 5.96 -15.76 -12.67
C SER A 109 7.03 -16.00 -13.73
N HIS A 110 8.00 -16.85 -13.44
CA HIS A 110 9.01 -17.26 -14.43
C HIS A 110 8.37 -17.85 -15.70
N LEU A 111 7.15 -18.39 -15.61
CA LEU A 111 6.37 -18.82 -16.77
C LEU A 111 5.99 -17.66 -17.70
N MET A 112 5.65 -16.48 -17.15
CA MET A 112 5.37 -15.30 -17.97
C MET A 112 6.64 -14.80 -18.67
N GLU A 113 7.77 -14.84 -17.99
CA GLU A 113 9.07 -14.49 -18.60
C GLU A 113 9.43 -15.45 -19.75
N MET A 114 9.19 -16.76 -19.57
CA MET A 114 9.38 -17.74 -20.65
C MET A 114 8.37 -17.55 -21.80
N LEU A 115 7.13 -17.19 -21.51
CA LEU A 115 6.12 -16.95 -22.54
C LEU A 115 6.45 -15.71 -23.37
N GLU A 116 6.91 -14.63 -22.74
CA GLU A 116 7.33 -13.39 -23.39
C GLU A 116 8.48 -13.66 -24.37
N PHE A 117 9.48 -14.43 -23.94
CA PHE A 117 10.57 -14.89 -24.79
C PHE A 117 10.08 -15.67 -26.02
N LEU A 118 9.13 -16.60 -25.83
CA LEU A 118 8.56 -17.38 -26.93
C LEU A 118 7.69 -16.55 -27.88
N THR A 119 7.11 -15.44 -27.41
CA THR A 119 6.30 -14.54 -28.24
C THR A 119 7.11 -13.47 -28.98
N GLU A 120 8.34 -13.18 -28.55
CA GLU A 120 9.23 -12.21 -29.19
C GLU A 120 9.95 -12.77 -30.45
N GLU A 121 10.04 -14.09 -30.62
CA GLU A 121 10.79 -14.72 -31.73
C GLU A 121 10.12 -14.62 -33.12
N ASP A 122 8.84 -14.21 -33.22
CA ASP A 122 8.12 -14.15 -34.51
C ASP A 122 8.30 -12.83 -35.30
N GLU A 123 8.81 -11.74 -34.70
CA GLU A 123 8.92 -10.45 -35.40
C GLU A 123 10.22 -10.26 -36.20
N GLN A 124 11.28 -11.03 -35.92
CA GLN A 124 12.56 -10.90 -36.64
C GLN A 124 12.72 -11.80 -37.88
N GLY A 125 11.86 -12.81 -38.07
CA GLY A 125 11.91 -13.70 -39.25
C GLY A 125 11.26 -13.11 -40.51
N ASN A 126 10.25 -12.24 -40.36
CA ASN A 126 9.43 -11.80 -41.50
C ASN A 126 10.00 -10.59 -42.28
N SER A 127 11.12 -10.02 -41.81
CA SER A 127 11.80 -8.89 -42.47
C SER A 127 12.87 -9.33 -43.48
N ALA A 128 13.32 -10.58 -43.44
CA ALA A 128 14.40 -11.07 -44.31
C ALA A 128 13.89 -11.71 -45.62
N GLU A 129 12.69 -12.28 -45.65
CA GLU A 129 12.15 -12.94 -46.85
C GLU A 129 11.53 -11.95 -47.86
N SER A 130 11.12 -10.74 -47.43
CA SER A 130 10.58 -9.73 -48.34
C SER A 130 11.61 -9.09 -49.29
N SER A 131 12.91 -9.21 -49.01
CA SER A 131 13.96 -8.61 -49.85
C SER A 131 14.53 -9.56 -50.91
N HIS A 132 14.20 -10.85 -50.88
CA HIS A 132 14.72 -11.84 -51.84
C HIS A 132 13.76 -12.21 -52.97
N ALA A 133 12.50 -11.75 -52.93
CA ALA A 133 11.49 -12.02 -53.96
C ALA A 133 11.38 -10.93 -55.05
N VAL A 134 12.21 -9.89 -55.00
CA VAL A 134 12.25 -8.84 -56.03
C VAL A 134 13.68 -8.65 -56.52
N SER A 135 14.15 -9.53 -57.40
CA SER A 135 15.26 -9.30 -58.35
C SER A 135 15.16 -10.27 -59.51
#